data_AF-A0A2Z6BEN2-F1
#
_entry.id   AF-A0A2Z6BEN2-F1
#
_cell.length_a   1.000
_cell.length_b   1.000
_cell.length_c   1.000
_cell.angle_alpha   90.00
_cell.angle_beta   90.00
_cell.angle_gamma   90.00
#
_symmetry.space_group_name_H-M   'P 1'
#
loop_
_entity.id
_entity.type
_entity.pdbx_description
1 polymer ?
#
loop_
_entity_poly.entity_id
_entity_poly.type
_entity_poly.pdbx_seq_one_letter_code
_entity_poly.pdbx_strand_id
1 'polypeptide(L)'
;MNTILHSIKDKKKFDILKKLRKNQLIRIQLLENNKIVFYRGKILSIHKAGMSSTFLIRRKIRGIRLDINFPLFAPFLRQIEIIY
;
A
#
# COMPACT_ATOMS: atom_id res chain seq x y z
N MET A 1 19.42 -10.43 15.40
CA MET A 1 18.09 -10.39 16.05
C MET A 1 17.00 -9.66 15.23
N ASN A 2 17.04 -9.61 13.89
CA ASN A 2 16.04 -8.85 13.08
C ASN A 2 15.12 -9.71 12.18
N THR A 3 15.36 -11.02 12.09
CA THR A 3 14.67 -11.90 11.14
C THR A 3 13.19 -12.14 11.49
N ILE A 4 12.88 -12.27 12.79
CA ILE A 4 11.53 -12.53 13.27
C ILE A 4 10.62 -11.31 13.04
N LEU A 5 11.13 -10.10 13.30
CA LEU A 5 10.38 -8.86 13.11
C LEU A 5 10.03 -8.61 11.64
N HIS A 6 10.92 -8.98 10.71
CA HIS A 6 10.66 -8.88 9.28
C HIS A 6 9.55 -9.85 8.86
N SER A 7 9.66 -11.12 9.26
CA SER A 7 8.65 -12.15 8.99
C SER A 7 7.25 -11.78 9.51
N ILE A 8 7.15 -11.20 10.71
CA ILE A 8 5.87 -10.72 11.27
C ILE A 8 5.28 -9.58 10.43
N LYS A 9 6.10 -8.62 9.97
CA LYS A 9 5.62 -7.52 9.11
C LYS A 9 5.13 -8.04 7.77
N ASP A 10 5.85 -8.96 7.16
CA ASP A 10 5.47 -9.54 5.88
C ASP A 10 4.17 -10.32 6.00
N LYS A 11 3.99 -11.10 7.08
CA LYS A 11 2.73 -11.81 7.36
C LYS A 11 1.55 -10.84 7.43
N LYS A 12 1.67 -9.73 8.15
CA LYS A 12 0.63 -8.69 8.21
C LYS A 12 0.33 -8.10 6.83
N LYS A 13 1.37 -7.84 6.02
CA LYS A 13 1.19 -7.33 4.65
C LYS A 13 0.51 -8.36 3.75
N PHE A 14 0.81 -9.65 3.87
CA PHE A 14 0.10 -10.72 3.17
C PHE A 14 -1.38 -10.79 3.55
N ASP A 15 -1.71 -10.62 4.83
CA ASP A 15 -3.11 -10.58 5.26
C ASP A 15 -3.85 -9.37 4.67
N ILE A 16 -3.19 -8.22 4.58
CA ILE A 16 -3.71 -7.04 3.87
C ILE A 16 -3.92 -7.36 2.38
N LEU A 17 -2.95 -7.98 1.71
CA LEU A 17 -3.05 -8.36 0.28
C LEU A 17 -4.30 -9.20 -0.01
N LYS A 18 -4.66 -10.11 0.92
CA LYS A 18 -5.86 -10.95 0.81
C LYS A 18 -7.15 -10.13 0.94
N LYS A 19 -7.12 -9.05 1.72
CA LYS A 19 -8.29 -8.17 1.97
C LYS A 19 -8.47 -7.08 0.92
N LEU A 20 -7.41 -6.64 0.25
CA LEU A 20 -7.48 -5.59 -0.77
C LEU A 20 -8.35 -6.04 -1.96
N ARG A 21 -9.25 -5.16 -2.39
CA ARG A 21 -10.12 -5.34 -3.55
C ARG A 21 -10.13 -4.10 -4.43
N LYS A 22 -10.36 -4.30 -5.73
CA LYS A 22 -10.61 -3.20 -6.67
C LYS A 22 -11.78 -2.34 -6.16
N ASN A 23 -11.74 -1.05 -6.47
CA ASN A 23 -12.76 -0.07 -6.13
C ASN A 23 -12.83 0.32 -4.64
N GLN A 24 -12.03 -0.28 -3.75
CA GLN A 24 -11.93 0.15 -2.34
C GLN A 24 -11.18 1.45 -2.20
N LEU A 25 -11.56 2.24 -1.20
CA LEU A 25 -10.82 3.42 -0.79
C LEU A 25 -9.82 3.04 0.30
N ILE A 26 -8.54 3.38 0.10
CA ILE A 26 -7.49 3.12 1.07
C ILE A 26 -6.73 4.38 1.46
N ARG A 27 -6.14 4.33 2.66
CA ARG A 27 -5.13 5.27 3.14
C ARG A 27 -3.81 4.54 3.33
N ILE A 28 -2.74 5.11 2.81
CA ILE A 28 -1.39 4.55 2.86
C ILE A 28 -0.52 5.53 3.63
N GLN A 29 0.21 5.03 4.60
CA GLN A 29 1.26 5.75 5.29
C GLN A 29 2.61 5.27 4.77
N LEU A 30 3.45 6.22 4.37
CA LEU A 30 4.77 5.92 3.84
C LEU A 30 5.81 6.91 4.35
N LEU A 31 7.05 6.44 4.43
CA LEU A 31 8.21 7.20 4.86
C LEU A 31 8.94 7.71 3.62
N GLU A 32 8.90 9.02 3.42
CA GLU A 32 9.51 9.69 2.28
C GLU A 32 10.39 10.82 2.83
N ASN A 33 11.69 10.82 2.50
CA ASN A 33 12.66 11.82 2.98
C ASN A 33 12.60 12.06 4.50
N ASN A 34 12.58 10.98 5.29
CA ASN A 34 12.43 10.99 6.76
C ASN A 34 11.13 11.63 7.29
N LYS A 35 10.14 11.89 6.43
CA LYS A 35 8.82 12.39 6.82
C LYS A 35 7.76 11.33 6.59
N ILE A 36 6.76 11.32 7.46
CA ILE A 36 5.57 10.49 7.30
C ILE A 36 4.61 11.20 6.35
N VAL A 37 4.31 10.58 5.22
CA VAL A 37 3.38 11.10 4.22
C VAL A 37 2.19 10.14 4.10
N PHE A 38 1.01 10.72 3.90
CA PHE A 38 -0.22 9.97 3.70
C PHE A 38 -0.75 10.11 2.27
N TYR A 39 -1.06 8.97 1.65
CA TYR A 39 -1.74 8.91 0.37
C TYR A 39 -3.13 8.33 0.58
N ARG A 40 -4.15 8.98 0.00
CA ARG A 40 -5.53 8.48 -0.01
C ARG A 40 -5.98 8.32 -1.45
N GLY A 41 -6.50 7.16 -1.80
CA GLY A 41 -6.89 6.88 -3.17
C GLY A 41 -7.72 5.61 -3.29
N LYS A 42 -8.29 5.43 -4.47
CA LYS A 42 -9.14 4.29 -4.81
C LYS A 42 -8.32 3.25 -5.55
N ILE A 43 -8.44 1.97 -5.16
CA ILE A 43 -7.72 0.88 -5.83
C ILE A 43 -8.30 0.68 -7.23
N LEU A 44 -7.45 0.78 -8.24
CA LEU A 44 -7.78 0.50 -9.64
C LEU A 44 -7.49 -0.95 -10.01
N SER A 45 -6.34 -1.46 -9.58
CA SER A 45 -5.89 -2.82 -9.88
C SER A 45 -4.95 -3.33 -8.79
N ILE A 46 -4.83 -4.65 -8.70
CA ILE A 46 -3.96 -5.36 -7.77
C ILE A 46 -3.28 -6.46 -8.58
N HIS A 47 -1.96 -6.50 -8.55
CA HIS A 47 -1.17 -7.57 -9.15
C HIS A 47 -0.57 -8.44 -8.04
N LYS A 48 -1.02 -9.70 -7.97
CA LYS A 48 -0.62 -10.65 -6.92
C LYS A 48 0.53 -11.51 -7.43
N ALA A 49 1.73 -11.27 -6.92
CA ALA A 49 2.96 -11.96 -7.32
C ALA A 49 3.87 -12.22 -6.11
N GLY A 50 3.29 -12.73 -5.01
CA GLY A 50 4.03 -12.98 -3.77
C GLY A 50 4.67 -11.70 -3.22
N MET A 51 5.99 -11.70 -2.99
CA MET A 51 6.72 -10.50 -2.53
C MET A 51 6.75 -9.35 -3.55
N SER A 52 6.59 -9.66 -4.83
CA SER A 52 6.54 -8.66 -5.92
C SER A 52 5.13 -8.12 -6.15
N SER A 53 4.20 -8.34 -5.21
CA SER A 53 2.83 -7.85 -5.35
C SER A 53 2.78 -6.33 -5.34
N THR A 54 2.01 -5.77 -6.27
CA THR A 54 1.81 -4.33 -6.43
C THR A 54 0.33 -4.00 -6.47
N PHE A 55 -0.01 -2.75 -6.17
CA PHE A 55 -1.37 -2.25 -6.30
C PHE A 55 -1.37 -0.81 -6.82
N LEU A 56 -2.31 -0.53 -7.72
CA LEU A 56 -2.46 0.77 -8.35
C LEU A 56 -3.58 1.54 -7.64
N ILE A 57 -3.28 2.74 -7.14
CA ILE A 57 -4.29 3.66 -6.63
C ILE A 57 -4.48 4.85 -7.56
N ARG A 58 -5.71 5.35 -7.62
CA ARG A 58 -6.06 6.63 -8.23
C ARG A 58 -6.45 7.64 -7.17
N ARG A 59 -5.83 8.82 -7.22
CA ARG A 59 -6.15 9.99 -6.39
C ARG A 59 -6.45 11.18 -7.27
N LYS A 60 -7.35 12.05 -6.83
CA LYS A 60 -7.58 13.37 -7.46
C LYS A 60 -6.93 14.45 -6.59
N ILE A 61 -6.04 15.26 -7.16
CA ILE A 61 -5.39 16.39 -6.49
C ILE A 61 -5.62 17.61 -7.37
N ARG A 62 -6.29 18.64 -6.83
CA ARG A 62 -6.51 19.92 -7.55
C ARG A 62 -7.01 19.73 -8.99
N GLY A 63 -7.98 18.83 -9.19
CA GLY A 63 -8.52 18.54 -10.52
C GLY A 63 -7.77 17.46 -11.31
N ILE A 64 -6.48 17.24 -11.03
CA ILE A 64 -5.62 16.29 -11.73
C ILE A 64 -5.82 14.88 -11.19
N ARG A 65 -5.98 13.90 -12.08
CA ARG A 65 -6.00 12.47 -11.73
C ARG A 65 -4.58 11.96 -11.75
N LEU A 66 -4.14 11.41 -10.61
CA LEU A 66 -2.83 10.80 -10.46
C LEU A 66 -3.01 9.32 -10.14
N ASP A 67 -2.38 8.48 -10.94
CA ASP A 67 -2.35 7.03 -10.77
C ASP A 67 -0.96 6.63 -10.29
N ILE A 68 -0.90 5.93 -9.16
CA ILE A 68 0.36 5.60 -8.49
C ILE A 68 0.38 4.10 -8.21
N ASN A 69 1.42 3.43 -8.68
CA ASN A 69 1.62 2.01 -8.41
C ASN A 69 2.52 1.84 -7.18
N PHE A 70 2.08 1.04 -6.22
CA PHE A 70 2.81 0.80 -4.99
C PHE A 70 3.23 -0.67 -4.85
N PRO A 71 4.52 -0.96 -4.59
CA PRO A 71 4.96 -2.27 -4.12
C PRO A 71 4.49 -2.49 -2.68
N LEU A 72 3.73 -3.56 -2.44
CA LEU A 72 3.13 -3.83 -1.13
C LEU A 72 4.19 -4.07 -0.05
N PHE A 73 5.24 -4.81 -0.39
CA PHE A 73 6.27 -5.24 0.55
C PHE A 73 7.41 -4.22 0.71
N ALA A 74 7.34 -3.06 0.05
CA ALA A 74 8.41 -2.07 0.15
C ALA A 74 8.63 -1.55 1.59
N PRO A 75 9.90 -1.28 1.95
CA PRO A 75 10.27 -0.88 3.31
C PRO A 75 9.78 0.52 3.68
N PHE A 76 9.62 1.41 2.70
CA PHE A 76 9.06 2.75 2.92
C PHE A 76 7.57 2.71 3.26
N LEU A 77 6.86 1.63 2.92
CA LEU A 77 5.43 1.48 3.13
C LEU A 77 5.19 0.99 4.56
N ARG A 78 4.69 1.90 5.42
CA ARG A 78 4.54 1.69 6.86
C ARG A 78 3.21 1.04 7.22
N GLN A 79 2.11 1.53 6.65
CA GLN A 79 0.75 1.07 6.98
C GLN A 79 -0.20 1.26 5.80
N ILE A 80 -1.17 0.35 5.68
CA ILE A 80 -2.28 0.43 4.74
C ILE A 80 -3.57 0.21 5.53
N GLU A 81 -4.49 1.16 5.40
CA GLU A 81 -5.82 1.13 6.01
C GLU A 81 -6.87 1.06 4.91
N ILE A 82 -7.77 0.09 5.01
CA ILE A 82 -8.96 0.00 4.15
C ILE A 82 -10.05 0.82 4.84
N ILE A 83 -10.61 1.81 4.12
CA ILE A 83 -11.61 2.71 4.68
C ILE A 83 -13.03 2.15 4.43
N TYR A 84 -13.36 1.81 3.18
CA TYR A 84 -14.60 1.15 2.75
C TYR A 84 -14.45 0.53 1.35
#